data_AF-A0A397NEB4-F1
#
_entry.id   AF-A0A397NEB4-F1
#
_cell.length_a   1.000
_cell.length_b   1.000
_cell.length_c   1.000
_cell.angle_alpha   90.00
_cell.angle_beta   90.00
_cell.angle_gamma   90.00
#
_symmetry.space_group_name_H-M   'P 1'
#
loop_
_entity.id
_entity.type
_entity.pdbx_description
1 polymer ?
#
loop_
_entity_poly.entity_id
_entity_poly.type
_entity_poly.pdbx_seq_one_letter_code
_entity_poly.pdbx_strand_id
1 'polypeptide(L)'
;MSHALPVIKPLRRPRLWTALWVTAVLLVIVVCLIPPPPIPLPENSDKGEHFLAYFILAGSAVQLFRRGRPLLWVGVGLVLMGIGIEFAQGALTSNRTADPMDALANTIGVLAGMATALTPLRDLLLRWRG
;
A
#
# COMPACT_ATOMS: atom_id res chain seq x y z
N MET A 1 -3.24 34.90 -2.52
CA MET A 1 -4.01 33.79 -1.91
C MET A 1 -3.52 32.49 -2.53
N SER A 2 -2.74 31.68 -1.81
CA SER A 2 -2.22 30.42 -2.37
C SER A 2 -3.36 29.41 -2.44
N HIS A 3 -3.90 29.17 -3.64
CA HIS A 3 -4.81 28.04 -3.85
C HIS A 3 -4.02 26.75 -3.62
N ALA A 4 -4.28 26.08 -2.50
CA ALA A 4 -3.75 24.76 -2.25
C ALA A 4 -4.24 23.83 -3.38
N LEU A 5 -3.31 23.18 -4.08
CA LEU A 5 -3.67 22.20 -5.10
C LEU A 5 -4.41 21.03 -4.43
N PRO A 6 -5.43 20.46 -5.10
CA PRO A 6 -6.16 19.32 -4.55
C PRO A 6 -5.23 18.12 -4.32
N VAL A 7 -5.48 17.35 -3.26
CA VAL A 7 -4.65 16.18 -2.87
C VAL A 7 -4.69 15.06 -3.93
N ILE A 8 -5.86 14.81 -4.48
CA ILE A 8 -6.15 13.74 -5.46
C ILE A 8 -5.99 14.30 -6.88
N LYS A 9 -5.54 13.47 -7.83
CA LYS A 9 -5.51 13.82 -9.24
C LYS A 9 -6.92 14.08 -9.79
N PRO A 10 -7.08 14.88 -10.86
CA PRO A 10 -8.39 15.16 -11.46
C PRO A 10 -8.90 13.95 -12.27
N LEU A 11 -9.17 12.83 -11.60
CA LEU A 11 -9.71 11.61 -12.18
C LEU A 11 -11.19 11.80 -12.55
N ARG A 12 -11.70 11.03 -13.52
CA ARG A 12 -13.13 11.03 -13.89
C ARG A 12 -14.04 10.58 -12.74
N ARG A 13 -13.63 9.54 -12.00
CA ARG A 13 -14.37 8.94 -10.88
C ARG A 13 -13.52 8.89 -9.61
N PRO A 14 -13.11 10.03 -9.03
CA PRO A 14 -12.12 10.06 -7.95
C PRO A 14 -12.62 9.37 -6.68
N ARG A 15 -13.93 9.49 -6.38
CA ARG A 15 -14.56 8.84 -5.22
C ARG A 15 -14.50 7.31 -5.29
N LEU A 16 -14.81 6.73 -6.45
CA LEU A 16 -14.75 5.29 -6.67
C LEU A 16 -13.32 4.76 -6.47
N TRP A 17 -12.34 5.39 -7.11
CA TRP A 17 -10.95 4.98 -6.99
C TRP A 17 -10.39 5.15 -5.58
N THR A 18 -10.79 6.22 -4.88
CA THR A 18 -10.43 6.42 -3.47
C THR A 18 -11.06 5.34 -2.60
N ALA A 19 -12.34 5.02 -2.80
CA ALA A 19 -13.02 3.96 -2.04
C ALA A 19 -12.36 2.60 -2.26
N LEU A 20 -12.06 2.24 -3.52
CA LEU A 20 -11.36 0.99 -3.84
C LEU A 20 -9.97 0.93 -3.18
N TRP A 21 -9.23 2.03 -3.20
CA TRP A 21 -7.91 2.10 -2.57
C TRP A 21 -7.99 1.96 -1.04
N VAL A 22 -8.92 2.67 -0.39
CA VAL A 22 -9.15 2.54 1.06
C VAL A 22 -9.57 1.12 1.43
N THR A 23 -10.48 0.52 0.66
CA THR A 23 -10.88 -0.88 0.86
C THR A 23 -9.69 -1.82 0.72
N ALA A 24 -8.81 -1.62 -0.26
CA ALA A 24 -7.61 -2.43 -0.43
C ALA A 24 -6.66 -2.30 0.77
N VAL A 25 -6.46 -1.08 1.30
CA VAL A 25 -5.68 -0.85 2.53
C VAL A 25 -6.27 -1.61 3.72
N LEU A 26 -7.58 -1.51 3.94
CA LEU A 26 -8.27 -2.22 5.02
C LEU A 26 -8.17 -3.73 4.87
N LEU A 27 -8.30 -4.24 3.64
CA LEU A 27 -8.16 -5.67 3.36
C LEU A 27 -6.75 -6.16 3.69
N VAL A 28 -5.70 -5.43 3.33
CA VAL A 28 -4.31 -5.80 3.68
C VAL A 28 -4.13 -5.85 5.20
N ILE A 29 -4.63 -4.85 5.94
CA ILE A 29 -4.58 -4.85 7.41
C ILE A 29 -5.26 -6.11 7.97
N VAL A 30 -6.48 -6.43 7.52
CA VAL A 30 -7.22 -7.60 7.99
C VAL A 30 -6.48 -8.90 7.66
N VAL A 31 -6.02 -9.06 6.42
CA VAL A 31 -5.35 -10.29 5.95
C VAL A 31 -4.06 -10.56 6.73
N CYS A 32 -3.28 -9.52 7.05
CA CYS A 32 -2.07 -9.69 7.85
C CYS A 32 -2.37 -10.10 9.31
N LEU A 33 -3.52 -9.74 9.86
CA LEU A 33 -3.87 -10.02 11.26
C LEU A 33 -4.62 -11.34 11.47
N ILE A 34 -5.30 -11.87 10.45
CA ILE A 34 -5.98 -13.18 10.56
C ILE A 34 -4.97 -14.34 10.51
N PRO A 35 -5.32 -15.53 11.05
CA PRO A 35 -4.45 -16.70 10.97
C PRO A 35 -4.12 -17.07 9.52
N PRO A 36 -2.88 -17.49 9.22
CA PRO A 36 -2.53 -17.95 7.89
C PRO A 36 -3.31 -19.23 7.54
N PRO A 37 -3.61 -19.46 6.26
CA PRO A 37 -4.29 -20.68 5.84
C PRO A 37 -3.44 -21.92 6.17
N PRO A 38 -4.05 -23.07 6.53
CA PRO A 38 -3.33 -24.28 6.94
C PRO A 38 -2.81 -25.06 5.72
N ILE A 39 -2.11 -24.37 4.83
CA ILE A 39 -1.47 -24.94 3.64
C ILE A 39 0.05 -24.81 3.78
N PRO A 40 0.82 -25.85 3.42
CA PRO A 40 2.28 -25.76 3.43
C PRO A 40 2.71 -24.80 2.32
N LEU A 41 3.15 -23.62 2.72
CA LEU A 41 3.74 -22.63 1.82
C LEU A 41 5.27 -22.76 1.82
N PRO A 42 5.95 -22.44 0.70
CA PRO A 42 7.41 -22.36 0.66
C PRO A 42 7.94 -21.41 1.75
N GLU A 43 9.11 -21.72 2.31
CA GLU A 43 9.79 -20.82 3.26
C GLU A 43 9.98 -19.43 2.63
N ASN A 44 9.68 -18.36 3.38
CA ASN A 44 9.77 -16.95 2.94
C ASN A 44 8.79 -16.51 1.84
N SER A 45 7.79 -17.32 1.50
CA SER A 45 6.76 -16.93 0.51
C SER A 45 5.91 -15.75 0.96
N ASP A 46 5.65 -15.64 2.27
CA ASP A 46 5.03 -14.49 2.94
C ASP A 46 5.71 -13.16 2.61
N LYS A 47 7.04 -13.11 2.59
CA LYS A 47 7.80 -11.88 2.25
C LYS A 47 7.51 -11.40 0.82
N GLY A 48 7.32 -12.34 -0.10
CA GLY A 48 6.91 -12.04 -1.47
C GLY A 48 5.50 -11.45 -1.53
N GLU A 49 4.57 -11.99 -0.74
CA GLU A 49 3.20 -11.47 -0.61
C GLU A 49 3.19 -10.07 0.00
N HIS A 50 3.95 -9.85 1.07
CA HIS A 50 4.16 -8.56 1.72
C HIS A 50 4.71 -7.50 0.75
N PHE A 51 5.81 -7.82 0.06
CA PHE A 51 6.37 -6.96 -0.98
C PHE A 51 5.32 -6.61 -2.05
N LEU A 52 4.63 -7.61 -2.60
CA LEU A 52 3.68 -7.42 -3.69
C LEU A 52 2.46 -6.61 -3.26
N ALA A 53 1.91 -6.88 -2.08
CA ALA A 53 0.76 -6.16 -1.53
C ALA A 53 1.08 -4.66 -1.37
N TYR A 54 2.22 -4.33 -0.76
CA TYR A 54 2.63 -2.95 -0.55
C TYR A 54 3.06 -2.26 -1.85
N PHE A 55 3.66 -2.99 -2.79
CA PHE A 55 3.92 -2.50 -4.15
C PHE A 55 2.64 -2.09 -4.85
N ILE A 56 1.59 -2.91 -4.82
CA ILE A 56 0.30 -2.62 -5.46
C ILE A 56 -0.40 -1.45 -4.75
N LEU A 57 -0.41 -1.41 -3.42
CA LEU A 57 -0.99 -0.29 -2.66
C LEU A 57 -0.30 1.04 -2.95
N ALA A 58 1.03 1.06 -2.99
CA ALA A 58 1.80 2.25 -3.30
C ALA A 58 1.69 2.65 -4.79
N GLY A 59 1.76 1.69 -5.72
CA GLY A 59 1.60 1.93 -7.14
C GLY A 59 0.21 2.45 -7.52
N SER A 60 -0.84 1.95 -6.85
CA SER A 60 -2.21 2.49 -6.99
C SER A 60 -2.35 3.87 -6.35
N ALA A 61 -1.68 4.14 -5.23
CA ALA A 61 -1.59 5.49 -4.65
C ALA A 61 -0.93 6.49 -5.63
N VAL A 62 0.09 6.09 -6.39
CA VAL A 62 0.70 6.92 -7.44
C VAL A 62 -0.33 7.33 -8.51
N GLN A 63 -1.29 6.47 -8.82
CA GLN A 63 -2.36 6.82 -9.77
C GLN A 63 -3.35 7.82 -9.18
N LEU A 64 -3.60 7.73 -7.87
CA LEU A 64 -4.65 8.47 -7.18
C LEU A 64 -4.19 9.85 -6.69
N PHE A 65 -3.04 9.92 -6.01
CA PHE A 65 -2.56 11.13 -5.33
C PHE A 65 -1.64 11.97 -6.23
N ARG A 66 -1.67 13.29 -6.04
CA ARG A 66 -0.73 14.19 -6.72
C ARG A 66 0.69 13.98 -6.18
N ARG A 67 1.68 14.07 -7.07
CA ARG A 67 3.11 14.08 -6.72
C ARG A 67 3.41 15.25 -5.76
N GLY A 68 4.44 15.04 -4.93
CA GLY A 68 4.85 15.98 -3.89
C GLY A 68 4.40 15.52 -2.51
N ARG A 69 4.07 16.47 -1.64
CA ARG A 69 3.67 16.21 -0.25
C ARG A 69 2.57 15.16 -0.09
N PRO A 70 1.46 15.16 -0.88
CA PRO A 70 0.39 14.20 -0.65
C PRO A 70 0.84 12.76 -0.85
N LEU A 71 1.48 12.47 -1.98
CA LEU A 71 2.00 11.15 -2.28
C LEU A 71 3.09 10.73 -1.27
N LEU A 72 3.98 11.65 -0.88
CA LEU A 72 4.99 11.38 0.15
C LEU A 72 4.37 10.91 1.48
N TRP A 73 3.34 11.63 1.97
CA TRP A 73 2.66 11.26 3.21
C TRP A 73 1.93 9.92 3.11
N VAL A 74 1.38 9.57 1.95
CA VAL A 74 0.80 8.25 1.72
C VAL A 74 1.88 7.17 1.79
N GLY A 75 3.04 7.39 1.16
CA GLY A 75 4.17 6.45 1.24
C GLY A 75 4.65 6.25 2.68
N VAL A 76 4.84 7.33 3.43
CA VAL A 76 5.19 7.27 4.87
C VAL A 76 4.11 6.53 5.67
N GLY A 77 2.84 6.84 5.41
CA GLY A 77 1.70 6.18 6.07
C GLY A 77 1.67 4.67 5.83
N LEU A 78 1.95 4.22 4.60
CA LEU A 78 2.02 2.80 4.28
C LEU A 78 3.19 2.12 5.01
N VAL A 79 4.38 2.74 5.07
CA VAL A 79 5.51 2.17 5.85
C VAL A 79 5.16 2.06 7.33
N LEU A 80 4.59 3.11 7.92
CA LEU A 80 4.16 3.11 9.32
C LEU A 80 3.04 2.09 9.58
N MET A 81 2.14 1.89 8.62
CA MET A 81 1.11 0.85 8.69
C MET A 81 1.74 -0.54 8.75
N GLY A 82 2.71 -0.85 7.89
CA GLY A 82 3.40 -2.14 7.91
C GLY A 82 4.10 -2.40 9.24
N ILE A 83 4.83 -1.42 9.75
CA ILE A 83 5.47 -1.50 11.08
C ILE A 83 4.40 -1.71 12.18
N GLY A 84 3.29 -0.97 12.12
CA GLY A 84 2.19 -1.09 13.08
C GLY A 84 1.52 -2.46 13.04
N ILE A 85 1.40 -3.09 11.87
CA ILE A 85 0.87 -4.44 11.72
C ILE A 85 1.79 -5.46 12.40
N GLU A 86 3.11 -5.37 12.23
CA GLU A 86 4.06 -6.26 12.94
C GLU A 86 3.89 -6.19 14.47
N PHE A 87 3.80 -4.96 15.00
CA PHE A 87 3.52 -4.78 16.43
C PHE A 87 2.17 -5.35 16.82
N ALA A 88 1.13 -5.16 16.01
CA ALA A 88 -0.20 -5.70 16.28
C ALA A 88 -0.24 -7.23 16.21
N GLN A 89 0.50 -7.86 15.30
CA GLN A 89 0.64 -9.31 15.24
C GLN A 89 1.28 -9.84 16.53
N GLY A 90 2.41 -9.26 16.95
CA GLY A 90 3.10 -9.68 18.17
C GLY A 90 2.33 -9.38 19.48
N ALA A 91 1.51 -8.33 19.51
CA ALA A 91 0.80 -7.91 20.72
C ALA A 91 -0.65 -8.43 20.82
N LEU A 92 -1.35 -8.61 19.70
CA LEU A 92 -2.79 -8.85 19.67
C LEU A 92 -3.17 -10.23 19.13
N THR A 93 -2.22 -11.02 18.61
CA THR A 93 -2.51 -12.34 18.04
C THR A 93 -1.67 -13.42 18.69
N SER A 94 -2.22 -14.63 18.78
CA SER A 94 -1.51 -15.83 19.26
C SER A 94 -0.95 -16.69 18.13
N ASN A 95 -1.41 -16.45 16.90
CA ASN A 95 -1.18 -17.30 15.74
C ASN A 95 -0.32 -16.61 14.66
N ARG A 96 0.15 -15.38 14.92
CA ARG A 96 1.15 -14.68 14.10
C ARG A 96 2.35 -14.34 14.96
N THR A 97 3.49 -14.29 14.29
CA THR A 97 4.76 -13.86 14.88
C THR A 97 5.16 -12.58 14.18
N ALA A 98 5.56 -11.56 14.94
CA ALA A 98 6.14 -10.36 14.36
C ALA A 98 7.50 -10.71 13.71
N ASP A 99 7.70 -10.32 12.46
CA ASP A 99 8.95 -10.49 11.72
C ASP A 99 9.44 -9.14 11.16
N PRO A 100 10.57 -8.61 11.65
CA PRO A 100 11.17 -7.40 11.08
C PRO A 100 11.45 -7.49 9.57
N MET A 101 11.61 -8.70 9.02
CA MET A 101 11.78 -8.91 7.59
C MET A 101 10.50 -8.63 6.79
N ASP A 102 9.32 -8.80 7.38
CA ASP A 102 8.06 -8.43 6.74
C ASP A 102 7.91 -6.90 6.67
N ALA A 103 8.25 -6.20 7.75
CA ALA A 103 8.35 -4.73 7.73
C ALA A 103 9.35 -4.22 6.66
N LEU A 104 10.48 -4.91 6.47
CA LEU A 104 11.43 -4.59 5.41
C LEU A 104 10.83 -4.86 4.02
N ALA A 105 10.20 -6.02 3.80
CA ALA A 105 9.55 -6.38 2.54
C ALA A 105 8.45 -5.38 2.17
N ASN A 106 7.60 -5.00 3.14
CA ASN A 106 6.59 -3.96 3.02
C ASN A 106 7.22 -2.64 2.56
N THR A 107 8.30 -2.21 3.23
CA THR A 107 8.99 -0.95 2.92
C THR A 107 9.57 -0.96 1.50
N ILE A 108 10.24 -2.04 1.09
CA ILE A 108 10.78 -2.19 -0.26
C ILE A 108 9.64 -2.18 -1.29
N GLY A 109 8.52 -2.85 -0.99
CA GLY A 109 7.30 -2.81 -1.80
C GLY A 109 6.78 -1.39 -1.99
N VAL A 110 6.64 -0.61 -0.90
CA VAL A 110 6.24 0.80 -0.96
C VAL A 110 7.20 1.59 -1.85
N LEU A 111 8.51 1.49 -1.62
CA LEU A 111 9.50 2.24 -2.41
C LEU A 111 9.42 1.89 -3.91
N ALA A 112 9.30 0.61 -4.25
CA ALA A 112 9.15 0.15 -5.62
C ALA A 112 7.84 0.65 -6.25
N GLY A 113 6.72 0.60 -5.52
CA GLY A 113 5.43 1.10 -5.99
C GLY A 113 5.44 2.62 -6.19
N MET A 114 6.08 3.36 -5.29
CA MET A 114 6.28 4.81 -5.39
C MET A 114 7.20 5.19 -6.56
N ALA A 115 8.21 4.37 -6.86
CA ALA A 115 9.10 4.59 -8.00
C ALA A 115 8.37 4.57 -9.35
N THR A 116 7.20 3.93 -9.44
CA THR A 116 6.35 4.03 -10.64
C THR A 116 5.92 5.47 -10.94
N ALA A 117 5.95 6.39 -9.97
CA ALA A 117 5.71 7.82 -10.20
C ALA A 117 6.74 8.48 -11.12
N LEU A 118 7.91 7.86 -11.28
CA LEU A 118 8.99 8.30 -12.15
C LEU A 118 8.83 7.79 -13.59
N THR A 119 7.90 6.86 -13.85
CA THR A 119 7.68 6.29 -15.17
C THR A 119 6.41 6.84 -15.83
N PRO A 120 6.21 6.60 -17.15
CA PRO A 120 4.96 6.95 -17.83
C PRO A 120 3.72 6.24 -17.26
N LEU A 121 3.90 5.15 -16.49
CA LEU A 121 2.81 4.39 -15.87
C LEU A 121 2.06 5.20 -14.82
N ARG A 122 2.62 6.30 -14.30
CA ARG A 122 2.04 7.09 -13.21
C ARG A 122 0.64 7.66 -13.51
N ASP A 123 0.25 7.80 -14.78
CA ASP A 123 -0.98 8.46 -15.21
C ASP A 123 -1.93 7.53 -15.98
N LEU A 124 -1.84 6.21 -15.77
CA LEU A 124 -2.72 5.22 -16.42
C LEU A 124 -4.20 5.51 -16.14
N LEU A 125 -4.59 5.76 -14.88
CA LEU A 125 -5.98 6.07 -14.54
C LEU A 125 -6.47 7.41 -15.13
N LEU A 126 -5.57 8.38 -15.34
CA LEU A 126 -5.90 9.64 -16.01
C LEU A 126 -6.12 9.44 -17.52
N ARG A 127 -5.37 8.52 -18.13
CA ARG A 127 -5.46 8.20 -19.55
C ARG A 127 -6.59 7.22 -19.86
N TRP A 128 -7.12 6.53 -18.86
CA TRP A 128 -8.22 5.59 -19.03
C TRP A 128 -9.49 6.34 -19.47
N ARG A 129 -9.98 5.99 -20.67
CA ARG A 129 -11.14 6.61 -21.32
C ARG A 129 -12.44 5.82 -21.16
N GLY A 130 -12.50 4.92 -20.17
CA GLY A 130 -13.69 4.11 -19.87
C GLY A 130 -14.97 4.94 -19.75
#